data_AF-A0A962MLJ5-F1
#
_entry.id   AF-A0A962MLJ5-F1
#
_cell.length_a   1.000
_cell.length_b   1.000
_cell.length_c   1.000
_cell.angle_alpha   90.00
_cell.angle_beta   90.00
_cell.angle_gamma   90.00
#
_symmetry.space_group_name_H-M   'P 1'
#
loop_
_entity.id
_entity.type
_entity.pdbx_description
1 polymer ?
#
loop_
_entity_poly.entity_id
_entity_poly.type
_entity_poly.pdbx_seq_one_letter_code
_entity_poly.pdbx_strand_id
1 'polypeptide(L)'
;GVLGLLAALWLSFNSSLLQQDTSPHPAHSKSATQQTGMRLLLSLPVLMGLLFFVGIALTGGGLRGYSVAALHELYQVSLSEAGVVLSAFLFASPVGVLVGGWLADRVQRHDLVAASMFVLIGMSLLSVAILSLPLPLIAVLFALAGFCTGLVAPSRDMLIRKVTPPGQTGKVFGFVSTGFNIGSIIAPVLFGYIMDQGAPKLVFWGAGLFALLTIFTVLETGRRGRKQSTETT
;
A
#
# COMPACT_ATOMS: atom_id res chain seq x y z
N GLY A 1 2.23 19.98 4.73
CA GLY A 1 1.53 21.24 4.36
C GLY A 1 1.29 22.09 5.59
N VAL A 2 0.91 23.36 5.41
CA VAL A 2 0.71 24.35 6.51
C VAL A 2 -0.22 23.82 7.62
N LEU A 3 -1.29 23.12 7.26
CA LEU A 3 -2.19 22.46 8.22
C LEU A 3 -1.50 21.37 9.06
N GLY A 4 -0.54 20.66 8.49
CA GLY A 4 0.27 19.67 9.21
C GLY A 4 1.29 20.32 10.15
N LEU A 5 1.83 21.49 9.79
CA LEU A 5 2.69 22.28 10.68
C LEU A 5 1.89 22.84 11.85
N LEU A 6 0.66 23.31 11.62
CA LEU A 6 -0.25 23.78 12.68
C LEU A 6 -0.67 22.64 13.60
N ALA A 7 -0.96 21.45 13.07
CA ALA A 7 -1.25 20.26 13.87
C ALA A 7 -0.02 19.80 14.69
N ALA A 8 1.18 19.84 14.10
CA ALA A 8 2.43 19.50 14.81
C ALA A 8 2.75 20.51 15.92
N LEU A 9 2.56 21.81 15.66
CA LEU A 9 2.68 22.86 16.67
C LEU A 9 1.68 22.62 17.81
N TRP A 10 0.41 22.38 17.49
CA TRP A 10 -0.62 22.12 18.49
C TRP A 10 -0.30 20.90 19.36
N LEU A 11 0.17 19.80 18.75
CA LEU A 11 0.60 18.60 19.48
C LEU A 11 1.84 18.84 20.35
N SER A 12 2.78 19.70 19.93
CA SER A 12 3.96 20.04 20.73
C SER A 12 3.60 20.84 21.99
N PHE A 13 2.62 21.75 21.89
CA PHE A 13 2.10 22.50 23.02
C PHE A 13 1.22 21.65 23.95
N ASN A 14 0.54 20.63 23.40
CA ASN A 14 -0.27 19.66 24.15
C ASN A 14 0.48 18.34 24.42
N SER A 15 1.80 18.39 24.58
CA SER A 15 2.65 17.21 24.84
C SER A 15 2.32 16.47 26.15
N SER A 16 1.51 17.07 27.03
CA SER A 16 0.91 16.39 28.19
C SER A 16 -0.08 15.28 27.80
N LEU A 17 -0.68 15.31 26.61
CA LEU A 17 -1.52 14.23 26.07
C LEU A 17 -0.71 13.04 25.53
N LEU A 18 0.61 13.21 25.35
CA LEU A 18 1.54 12.20 24.82
C LEU A 18 2.30 11.46 25.93
N GLN A 19 2.06 11.78 27.20
CA GLN A 19 2.57 11.02 28.34
C GLN A 19 1.73 9.74 28.50
N GLN A 20 1.94 8.77 27.61
CA GLN A 20 1.68 7.38 27.96
C GLN A 20 2.81 6.92 28.87
N ASP A 21 2.45 6.39 30.04
CA ASP A 21 3.37 5.83 31.03
C ASP A 21 4.39 4.88 30.38
N THR A 22 5.58 5.39 30.07
CA THR A 22 6.74 4.57 29.75
C THR A 22 7.27 4.01 31.05
N SER A 23 6.55 3.03 31.61
CA SER A 23 7.09 2.18 32.65
C SER A 23 8.35 1.48 32.10
N PRO A 24 9.49 1.51 32.80
CA PRO A 24 10.70 0.87 32.34
C PRO A 24 10.48 -0.64 32.23
N HIS A 25 10.43 -1.15 31.00
CA HIS A 25 10.36 -2.58 30.76
C HIS A 25 11.67 -3.23 31.24
N PRO A 26 11.62 -4.28 32.08
CA PRO A 26 12.81 -4.95 32.56
C PRO A 26 13.59 -5.55 31.39
N ALA A 27 14.92 -5.41 31.44
CA ALA A 27 15.85 -5.92 30.45
C ALA A 27 15.79 -7.46 30.35
N HIS A 28 14.96 -7.97 29.44
CA HIS A 28 14.90 -9.41 29.18
C HIS A 28 16.14 -9.90 28.42
N SER A 29 16.64 -11.06 28.85
CA SER A 29 17.85 -11.71 28.35
C SER A 29 17.83 -11.89 26.82
N LYS A 30 18.94 -11.47 26.18
CA LYS A 30 19.01 -11.23 24.74
C LYS A 30 19.02 -12.50 23.88
N SER A 31 19.45 -13.66 24.36
CA SER A 31 19.69 -14.83 23.48
C SER A 31 18.44 -15.67 23.19
N ALA A 32 17.62 -16.01 24.19
CA ALA A 32 16.38 -16.80 23.99
C ALA A 32 15.26 -15.99 23.32
N THR A 33 15.21 -14.68 23.58
CA THR A 33 14.22 -13.74 23.02
C THR A 33 14.47 -13.45 21.54
N GLN A 34 15.74 -13.48 21.09
CA GLN A 34 16.13 -13.15 19.71
C GLN A 34 15.84 -14.29 18.72
N GLN A 35 15.99 -15.55 19.14
CA GLN A 35 15.67 -16.72 18.30
C GLN A 35 14.16 -16.88 18.07
N THR A 36 13.34 -16.55 19.07
CA THR A 36 11.88 -16.48 18.98
C THR A 36 11.43 -15.32 18.08
N GLY A 37 12.13 -14.17 18.14
CA GLY A 37 11.87 -13.02 17.28
C GLY A 37 12.12 -13.30 15.79
N MET A 38 13.24 -13.94 15.44
CA MET A 38 13.55 -14.25 14.04
C MET A 38 12.55 -15.24 13.43
N ARG A 39 12.14 -16.25 14.21
CA ARG A 39 11.10 -17.21 13.80
C ARG A 39 9.74 -16.55 13.59
N LEU A 40 9.40 -15.53 14.37
CA LEU A 40 8.18 -14.75 14.15
C LEU A 40 8.25 -13.95 12.84
N LEU A 41 9.37 -13.28 12.58
CA LEU A 41 9.53 -12.48 11.35
C LEU A 41 9.49 -13.35 10.09
N LEU A 42 10.06 -14.56 10.17
CA LEU A 42 10.00 -15.57 9.10
C LEU A 42 8.73 -16.42 9.14
N SER A 43 7.77 -16.08 10.01
CA SER A 43 6.48 -16.76 10.01
C SER A 43 5.73 -16.45 8.71
N LEU A 44 5.05 -17.46 8.20
CA LEU A 44 4.37 -17.35 6.92
C LEU A 44 3.31 -16.21 6.88
N PRO A 45 2.55 -15.88 7.96
CA PRO A 45 1.68 -14.70 7.97
C PRO A 45 2.43 -13.36 7.80
N VAL A 46 3.59 -13.20 8.46
CA VAL A 46 4.41 -12.00 8.35
C VAL A 46 5.05 -11.90 6.97
N LEU A 47 5.48 -13.02 6.38
CA LEU A 47 5.98 -13.06 5.02
C LEU A 47 4.91 -12.71 3.98
N MET A 48 3.66 -13.15 4.17
CA MET A 48 2.55 -12.71 3.31
C MET A 48 2.29 -11.20 3.45
N GLY A 49 2.41 -10.65 4.67
CA GLY A 49 2.38 -9.21 4.91
C GLY A 49 3.51 -8.46 4.21
N LEU A 50 4.73 -9.01 4.19
CA LEU A 50 5.86 -8.45 3.44
C LEU A 50 5.56 -8.44 1.94
N LEU A 51 5.11 -9.57 1.37
CA LEU A 51 4.76 -9.67 -0.05
C LEU A 51 3.61 -8.73 -0.43
N PHE A 52 2.65 -8.54 0.48
CA PHE A 52 1.59 -7.56 0.30
C PHE A 52 2.17 -6.14 0.13
N PHE A 53 3.11 -5.72 0.99
CA PHE A 53 3.76 -4.41 0.88
C PHE A 53 4.62 -4.27 -0.39
N VAL A 54 5.30 -5.35 -0.80
CA VAL A 54 6.01 -5.38 -2.09
C VAL A 54 5.05 -5.19 -3.26
N GLY A 55 3.90 -5.88 -3.26
CA GLY A 55 2.88 -5.74 -4.30
C GLY A 55 2.29 -4.33 -4.40
N ILE A 56 2.02 -3.68 -3.25
CA ILE A 56 1.62 -2.26 -3.20
C ILE A 56 2.71 -1.38 -3.82
N ALA A 57 3.97 -1.59 -3.45
CA ALA A 57 5.09 -0.80 -3.96
C ALA A 57 5.27 -0.94 -5.46
N LEU A 58 5.20 -2.16 -6.00
CA LEU A 58 5.31 -2.42 -7.43
C LEU A 58 4.17 -1.77 -8.22
N THR A 59 2.93 -1.95 -7.75
CA THR A 59 1.75 -1.31 -8.35
C THR A 59 1.90 0.22 -8.35
N GLY A 60 2.25 0.79 -7.20
CA GLY A 60 2.40 2.23 -7.02
C GLY A 60 3.65 2.82 -7.68
N GLY A 61 4.68 2.01 -7.94
CA GLY A 61 5.91 2.40 -8.63
C GLY A 61 5.68 2.64 -10.11
N GLY A 62 4.94 1.74 -10.78
CA GLY A 62 4.54 1.95 -12.18
C GLY A 62 3.68 3.20 -12.33
N LEU A 63 2.74 3.43 -11.42
CA LEU A 63 1.87 4.61 -11.47
C LEU A 63 2.60 5.91 -11.18
N ARG A 64 3.28 6.02 -10.04
CA ARG A 64 3.87 7.31 -9.63
C ARG A 64 5.15 7.62 -10.38
N GLY A 65 5.94 6.60 -10.72
CA GLY A 65 7.23 6.77 -11.38
C GLY A 65 7.14 6.88 -12.90
N TYR A 66 6.26 6.11 -13.53
CA TYR A 66 6.34 5.87 -14.98
C TYR A 66 5.06 6.19 -15.75
N SER A 67 3.92 6.44 -15.10
CA SER A 67 2.67 6.68 -15.83
C SER A 67 2.69 7.91 -16.72
N VAL A 68 3.35 9.00 -16.33
CA VAL A 68 3.41 10.23 -17.13
C VAL A 68 4.16 9.98 -18.44
N ALA A 69 5.35 9.36 -18.35
CA ALA A 69 6.13 8.99 -19.52
C ALA A 69 5.39 7.96 -20.38
N ALA A 70 4.80 6.93 -19.76
CA ALA A 70 4.03 5.91 -20.46
C ALA A 70 2.81 6.47 -21.18
N LEU A 71 2.06 7.42 -20.57
CA LEU A 71 0.93 8.08 -21.22
C LEU A 71 1.38 8.97 -22.38
N HIS A 72 2.46 9.74 -22.19
CA HIS A 72 3.04 10.58 -23.24
C HIS A 72 3.40 9.75 -24.48
N GLU A 73 4.10 8.63 -24.29
CA GLU A 73 4.52 7.77 -25.39
C GLU A 73 3.33 6.97 -25.99
N LEU A 74 2.45 6.46 -25.15
CA LEU A 74 1.34 5.60 -25.59
C LEU A 74 0.20 6.37 -26.28
N TYR A 75 -0.17 7.52 -25.74
CA TYR A 75 -1.31 8.32 -26.22
C TYR A 75 -0.89 9.57 -26.98
N GLN A 76 0.42 9.85 -27.10
CA GLN A 76 0.96 11.03 -27.80
C GLN A 76 0.41 12.36 -27.25
N VAL A 77 0.06 12.36 -25.96
CA VAL A 77 -0.41 13.55 -25.22
C VAL A 77 0.77 14.32 -24.66
N SER A 78 0.62 15.60 -24.39
CA SER A 78 1.69 16.39 -23.76
C SER A 78 2.03 15.88 -22.34
N LEU A 79 3.26 16.13 -21.88
CA LEU A 79 3.67 15.79 -20.51
C LEU A 79 2.83 16.53 -19.45
N SER A 80 2.34 17.74 -19.76
CA SER A 80 1.43 18.49 -18.88
C SER A 80 0.08 17.79 -18.75
N GLU A 81 -0.51 17.34 -19.85
CA GLU A 81 -1.76 16.57 -19.86
C GLU A 81 -1.64 15.25 -19.10
N ALA A 82 -0.57 14.50 -19.34
CA ALA A 82 -0.27 13.29 -18.58
C ALA A 82 -0.03 13.59 -17.09
N GLY A 83 0.59 14.73 -16.77
CA GLY A 83 0.74 15.22 -15.40
C GLY A 83 -0.59 15.54 -14.70
N VAL A 84 -1.58 16.05 -15.43
CA VAL A 84 -2.95 16.26 -14.90
C VAL A 84 -3.60 14.92 -14.55
N VAL A 85 -3.45 13.90 -15.40
CA VAL A 85 -3.94 12.54 -15.12
C VAL A 85 -3.31 11.96 -13.85
N LEU A 86 -1.99 12.05 -13.70
CA LEU A 86 -1.33 11.60 -12.47
C LEU A 86 -1.76 12.43 -11.25
N SER A 87 -1.99 13.73 -11.42
CA SER A 87 -2.50 14.59 -10.35
C SER A 87 -3.87 14.13 -9.87
N ALA A 88 -4.76 13.70 -10.76
CA ALA A 88 -6.06 13.15 -10.39
C ALA A 88 -5.92 11.93 -9.45
N PHE A 89 -4.97 11.02 -9.74
CA PHE A 89 -4.62 9.91 -8.84
C PHE A 89 -4.13 10.42 -7.47
N LEU A 90 -3.21 11.39 -7.47
CA LEU A 90 -2.60 11.92 -6.24
C LEU A 90 -3.60 12.68 -5.36
N PHE A 91 -4.55 13.42 -5.94
CA PHE A 91 -5.59 14.14 -5.20
C PHE A 91 -6.69 13.20 -4.68
N ALA A 92 -7.03 12.16 -5.43
CA ALA A 92 -8.03 11.18 -5.01
C ALA A 92 -7.53 10.28 -3.85
N SER A 93 -6.21 10.03 -3.77
CA SER A 93 -5.63 9.15 -2.74
C SER A 93 -5.89 9.64 -1.30
N PRO A 94 -5.61 10.89 -0.90
CA PRO A 94 -5.94 11.39 0.43
C PRO A 94 -7.43 11.27 0.78
N VAL A 95 -8.32 11.53 -0.20
CA VAL A 95 -9.77 11.34 -0.01
C VAL A 95 -10.08 9.87 0.28
N GLY A 96 -9.46 8.96 -0.46
CA GLY A 96 -9.53 7.52 -0.21
C GLY A 96 -9.05 7.14 1.19
N VAL A 97 -7.95 7.72 1.68
CA VAL A 97 -7.44 7.46 3.05
C VAL A 97 -8.45 7.90 4.10
N LEU A 98 -9.07 9.08 3.95
CA LEU A 98 -10.08 9.58 4.89
C LEU A 98 -11.31 8.67 4.94
N VAL A 99 -11.84 8.29 3.76
CA VAL A 99 -12.98 7.36 3.65
C VAL A 99 -12.60 5.98 4.19
N GLY A 100 -11.40 5.51 3.88
CA GLY A 100 -10.87 4.24 4.35
C GLY A 100 -10.72 4.18 5.87
N GLY A 101 -10.33 5.27 6.52
CA GLY A 101 -10.22 5.34 7.97
C GLY A 101 -11.59 5.14 8.64
N TRP A 102 -12.57 5.93 8.19
CA TRP A 102 -13.96 5.79 8.63
C TRP A 102 -14.54 4.40 8.35
N LEU A 103 -14.21 3.81 7.20
CA LEU A 103 -14.67 2.47 6.83
C LEU A 103 -13.98 1.38 7.65
N ALA A 104 -12.70 1.55 7.99
CA ALA A 104 -11.94 0.60 8.79
C ALA A 104 -12.53 0.44 10.19
N ASP A 105 -13.09 1.50 10.79
CA ASP A 105 -13.74 1.40 12.10
C ASP A 105 -15.06 0.59 12.05
N ARG A 106 -15.67 0.46 10.88
CA ARG A 106 -16.99 -0.19 10.71
C ARG A 106 -16.92 -1.59 10.12
N VAL A 107 -15.82 -1.94 9.45
CA VAL A 107 -15.69 -3.20 8.72
C VAL A 107 -14.79 -4.18 9.46
N GLN A 108 -15.29 -5.39 9.70
CA GLN A 108 -14.50 -6.45 10.33
C GLN A 108 -13.58 -7.19 9.34
N ARG A 109 -13.98 -7.26 8.06
CA ARG A 109 -13.29 -7.99 6.98
C ARG A 109 -12.44 -7.07 6.10
N HIS A 110 -11.38 -6.51 6.67
CA HIS A 110 -10.41 -5.66 5.95
C HIS A 110 -9.74 -6.37 4.77
N ASP A 111 -9.61 -7.69 4.82
CA ASP A 111 -9.09 -8.51 3.73
C ASP A 111 -9.95 -8.41 2.48
N LEU A 112 -11.28 -8.47 2.62
CA LEU A 112 -12.19 -8.32 1.49
C LEU A 112 -12.24 -6.89 0.96
N VAL A 113 -12.21 -5.89 1.84
CA VAL A 113 -12.18 -4.48 1.43
C VAL A 113 -10.92 -4.23 0.60
N ALA A 114 -9.75 -4.60 1.12
CA ALA A 114 -8.50 -4.42 0.40
C ALA A 114 -8.50 -5.19 -0.93
N ALA A 115 -8.94 -6.45 -0.94
CA ALA A 115 -9.05 -7.25 -2.17
C ALA A 115 -9.95 -6.58 -3.22
N SER A 116 -11.13 -6.09 -2.83
CA SER A 116 -12.06 -5.40 -3.75
C SER A 116 -11.45 -4.14 -4.36
N MET A 117 -10.70 -3.37 -3.56
CA MET A 117 -10.00 -2.19 -4.07
C MET A 117 -8.87 -2.56 -5.03
N PHE A 118 -8.12 -3.63 -4.78
CA PHE A 118 -7.11 -4.12 -5.72
C PHE A 118 -7.70 -4.64 -7.04
N VAL A 119 -8.90 -5.23 -7.01
CA VAL A 119 -9.64 -5.55 -8.24
C VAL A 119 -9.92 -4.27 -9.01
N LEU A 120 -10.46 -3.24 -8.36
CA LEU A 120 -10.76 -1.96 -9.03
C LEU A 120 -9.50 -1.28 -9.57
N ILE A 121 -8.40 -1.29 -8.82
CA ILE A 121 -7.10 -0.77 -9.28
C ILE A 121 -6.65 -1.58 -10.51
N GLY A 122 -6.57 -2.91 -10.41
CA GLY A 122 -6.13 -3.77 -11.51
C GLY A 122 -6.96 -3.57 -12.77
N MET A 123 -8.30 -3.56 -12.64
CA MET A 123 -9.22 -3.32 -13.76
C MET A 123 -9.03 -1.93 -14.38
N SER A 124 -8.82 -0.90 -13.57
CA SER A 124 -8.58 0.46 -14.06
C SER A 124 -7.30 0.53 -14.90
N LEU A 125 -6.22 -0.07 -14.41
CA LEU A 125 -4.92 -0.05 -15.10
C LEU A 125 -4.90 -0.92 -16.35
N LEU A 126 -5.51 -2.11 -16.30
CA LEU A 126 -5.65 -2.96 -17.46
C LEU A 126 -6.54 -2.32 -18.53
N SER A 127 -7.58 -1.56 -18.13
CA SER A 127 -8.41 -0.80 -19.07
C SER A 127 -7.59 0.25 -19.83
N VAL A 128 -6.69 0.97 -19.15
CA VAL A 128 -5.78 1.93 -19.79
C VAL A 128 -4.78 1.25 -20.74
N ALA A 129 -4.39 0.01 -20.44
CA ALA A 129 -3.44 -0.75 -21.24
C ALA A 129 -4.05 -1.37 -22.51
N ILE A 130 -5.31 -1.81 -22.43
CA ILE A 130 -5.98 -2.61 -23.45
C ILE A 130 -6.89 -1.76 -24.34
N LEU A 131 -7.62 -0.82 -23.75
CA LEU A 131 -8.64 -0.05 -24.45
C LEU A 131 -8.06 1.28 -24.95
N SER A 132 -8.49 1.70 -26.14
CA SER A 132 -8.23 3.05 -26.66
C SER A 132 -9.20 4.03 -26.02
N LEU A 133 -8.80 4.63 -24.90
CA LEU A 133 -9.66 5.53 -24.12
C LEU A 133 -9.31 7.00 -24.36
N PRO A 134 -10.30 7.91 -24.37
CA PRO A 134 -10.01 9.34 -24.39
C PRO A 134 -9.41 9.80 -23.06
N LEU A 135 -8.56 10.83 -23.11
CA LEU A 135 -7.80 11.32 -21.95
C LEU A 135 -8.64 11.60 -20.68
N PRO A 136 -9.85 12.21 -20.77
CA PRO A 136 -10.68 12.42 -19.58
C PRO A 136 -11.08 11.13 -18.88
N LEU A 137 -11.32 10.06 -19.63
CA LEU A 137 -11.68 8.76 -19.06
C LEU A 137 -10.47 8.10 -18.38
N ILE A 138 -9.27 8.27 -18.94
CA ILE A 138 -8.02 7.85 -18.29
C ILE A 138 -7.84 8.60 -16.95
N ALA A 139 -8.09 9.90 -16.92
CA ALA A 139 -8.05 10.70 -15.67
C ALA A 139 -9.03 10.16 -14.61
N VAL A 140 -10.25 9.77 -15.00
CA VAL A 140 -11.24 9.15 -14.11
C VAL A 140 -10.75 7.81 -13.57
N LEU A 141 -10.17 6.95 -14.44
CA LEU A 141 -9.61 5.66 -14.02
C LEU A 141 -8.42 5.84 -13.05
N PHE A 142 -7.58 6.85 -13.27
CA PHE A 142 -6.49 7.19 -12.36
C PHE A 142 -7.00 7.75 -11.03
N ALA A 143 -8.01 8.62 -11.05
CA ALA A 143 -8.66 9.10 -9.83
C ALA A 143 -9.27 7.93 -9.03
N LEU A 144 -9.95 7.00 -9.71
CA LEU A 144 -10.49 5.79 -9.08
C LEU A 144 -9.37 4.93 -8.48
N ALA A 145 -8.31 4.66 -9.23
CA ALA A 145 -7.16 3.90 -8.73
C ALA A 145 -6.50 4.60 -7.52
N GLY A 146 -6.41 5.93 -7.53
CA GLY A 146 -5.89 6.74 -6.43
C GLY A 146 -6.75 6.63 -5.20
N PHE A 147 -8.05 6.84 -5.34
CA PHE A 147 -9.04 6.67 -4.27
C PHE A 147 -8.97 5.26 -3.65
N CYS A 148 -8.99 4.21 -4.47
CA CYS A 148 -8.88 2.83 -4.02
C CYS A 148 -7.55 2.58 -3.29
N THR A 149 -6.43 3.10 -3.81
CA THR A 149 -5.11 2.97 -3.18
C THR A 149 -5.09 3.62 -1.80
N GLY A 150 -5.67 4.81 -1.66
CA GLY A 150 -5.81 5.49 -0.38
C GLY A 150 -6.68 4.71 0.60
N LEU A 151 -7.81 4.18 0.14
CA LEU A 151 -8.77 3.42 0.96
C LEU A 151 -8.17 2.13 1.52
N VAL A 152 -7.23 1.51 0.80
CA VAL A 152 -6.50 0.31 1.25
C VAL A 152 -5.58 0.59 2.44
N ALA A 153 -5.02 1.78 2.60
CA ALA A 153 -4.00 2.07 3.62
C ALA A 153 -4.42 1.71 5.07
N PRO A 154 -5.56 2.18 5.60
CA PRO A 154 -6.00 1.80 6.96
C PRO A 154 -6.41 0.33 7.06
N SER A 155 -7.01 -0.24 6.01
CA SER A 155 -7.35 -1.67 5.96
C SER A 155 -6.11 -2.56 6.01
N ARG A 156 -5.04 -2.17 5.31
CA ARG A 156 -3.73 -2.83 5.34
C ARG A 156 -3.16 -2.83 6.75
N ASP A 157 -3.17 -1.69 7.42
CA ASP A 157 -2.58 -1.57 8.75
C ASP A 157 -3.34 -2.42 9.78
N MET A 158 -4.68 -2.49 9.67
CA MET A 158 -5.48 -3.40 10.50
C MET A 158 -5.20 -4.88 10.20
N LEU A 159 -4.94 -5.23 8.93
CA LEU A 159 -4.63 -6.60 8.53
C LEU A 159 -3.31 -7.08 9.13
N ILE A 160 -2.26 -6.25 9.08
CA ILE A 160 -0.96 -6.55 9.69
C ILE A 160 -1.08 -6.63 11.20
N ARG A 161 -1.83 -5.71 11.82
CA ARG A 161 -2.08 -5.74 13.26
C ARG A 161 -2.74 -7.06 13.71
N LYS A 162 -3.69 -7.59 12.94
CA LYS A 162 -4.38 -8.86 13.26
C LYS A 162 -3.49 -10.10 13.21
N VAL A 163 -2.43 -10.11 12.39
CA VAL A 163 -1.46 -11.22 12.33
C VAL A 163 -0.28 -11.03 13.28
N THR A 164 -0.26 -9.93 14.04
CA THR A 164 0.84 -9.58 14.92
C THR A 164 0.52 -9.96 16.37
N PRO A 165 1.37 -10.76 17.05
CA PRO A 165 1.22 -11.03 18.47
C PRO A 165 1.26 -9.74 19.33
N PRO A 166 0.57 -9.72 20.48
CA PRO A 166 0.63 -8.59 21.42
C PRO A 166 2.07 -8.22 21.79
N GLY A 167 2.36 -6.92 21.86
CA GLY A 167 3.70 -6.40 22.18
C GLY A 167 4.74 -6.51 21.05
N GLN A 168 4.37 -7.05 19.87
CA GLN A 168 5.30 -7.21 18.74
C GLN A 168 4.96 -6.36 17.50
N THR A 169 3.96 -5.47 17.62
CA THR A 169 3.48 -4.59 16.53
C THR A 169 4.61 -3.83 15.85
N GLY A 170 5.47 -3.15 16.62
CA GLY A 170 6.59 -2.38 16.04
C GLY A 170 7.59 -3.24 15.27
N LYS A 171 7.90 -4.45 15.76
CA LYS A 171 8.83 -5.38 15.09
C LYS A 171 8.25 -5.90 13.77
N VAL A 172 7.00 -6.35 13.79
CA VAL A 172 6.34 -6.87 12.58
C VAL A 172 6.13 -5.75 11.56
N PHE A 173 5.61 -4.59 11.97
CA PHE A 173 5.42 -3.45 11.07
C PHE A 173 6.74 -2.98 10.45
N GLY A 174 7.82 -2.89 11.24
CA GLY A 174 9.14 -2.53 10.72
C GLY A 174 9.63 -3.54 9.66
N PHE A 175 9.45 -4.84 9.91
CA PHE A 175 9.83 -5.88 8.96
C PHE A 175 8.98 -5.83 7.67
N VAL A 176 7.64 -5.85 7.76
CA VAL A 176 6.78 -5.84 6.56
C VAL A 176 6.90 -4.53 5.77
N SER A 177 7.15 -3.41 6.43
CA SER A 177 7.38 -2.12 5.77
C SER A 177 8.64 -2.12 4.91
N THR A 178 9.61 -2.99 5.19
CA THR A 178 10.77 -3.22 4.31
C THR A 178 10.33 -3.69 2.92
N GLY A 179 9.15 -4.27 2.79
CA GLY A 179 8.54 -4.60 1.51
C GLY A 179 8.35 -3.38 0.60
N PHE A 180 8.07 -2.19 1.16
CA PHE A 180 8.04 -0.96 0.37
C PHE A 180 9.40 -0.63 -0.23
N ASN A 181 10.47 -0.80 0.54
CA ASN A 181 11.84 -0.55 0.07
C ASN A 181 12.21 -1.54 -1.03
N ILE A 182 11.92 -2.83 -0.84
CA ILE A 182 12.15 -3.87 -1.85
C ILE A 182 11.43 -3.52 -3.15
N GLY A 183 10.13 -3.23 -3.08
CA GLY A 183 9.38 -2.87 -4.28
C GLY A 183 9.83 -1.54 -4.91
N SER A 184 10.31 -0.58 -4.12
CA SER A 184 10.85 0.69 -4.63
C SER A 184 12.23 0.54 -5.29
N ILE A 185 12.98 -0.51 -4.95
CA ILE A 185 14.22 -0.87 -5.65
C ILE A 185 13.88 -1.59 -6.96
N ILE A 186 12.93 -2.53 -6.92
CA ILE A 186 12.57 -3.35 -8.08
C ILE A 186 11.80 -2.54 -9.14
N ALA A 187 10.87 -1.67 -8.71
CA ALA A 187 9.96 -0.99 -9.63
C ALA A 187 10.69 -0.14 -10.69
N PRO A 188 11.68 0.71 -10.36
CA PRO A 188 12.38 1.49 -11.38
C PRO A 188 13.18 0.63 -12.35
N VAL A 189 13.81 -0.45 -11.87
CA VAL A 189 14.53 -1.38 -12.75
C VAL A 189 13.57 -2.07 -13.71
N LEU A 190 12.42 -2.53 -13.21
CA LEU A 190 11.43 -3.23 -14.00
C LEU A 190 10.73 -2.30 -15.01
N PHE A 191 10.15 -1.19 -14.53
CA PHE A 191 9.38 -0.28 -15.39
C PHE A 191 10.27 0.62 -16.25
N GLY A 192 11.48 0.97 -15.79
CA GLY A 192 12.47 1.64 -16.60
C GLY A 192 12.89 0.78 -17.79
N TYR A 193 13.25 -0.49 -17.55
CA TYR A 193 13.56 -1.43 -18.63
C TYR A 193 12.40 -1.59 -19.62
N ILE A 194 11.16 -1.64 -19.14
CA ILE A 194 9.96 -1.69 -20.00
C ILE A 194 9.87 -0.45 -20.90
N MET A 195 10.12 0.74 -20.36
CA MET A 195 10.09 1.99 -21.12
C MET A 195 11.24 2.07 -22.13
N ASP A 196 12.44 1.59 -21.77
CA ASP A 196 13.60 1.57 -22.67
C ASP A 196 13.37 0.69 -23.91
N GLN A 197 12.49 -0.31 -23.81
CA GLN A 197 12.09 -1.19 -24.91
C GLN A 197 10.98 -0.59 -25.80
N GLY A 198 10.55 0.65 -25.53
CA GLY A 198 9.45 1.30 -26.27
C GLY A 198 8.09 0.62 -26.07
N ALA A 199 7.88 0.01 -24.89
CA ALA A 199 6.68 -0.77 -24.58
C ALA A 199 5.84 -0.13 -23.45
N PRO A 200 5.37 1.12 -23.59
CA PRO A 200 4.70 1.85 -22.49
C PRO A 200 3.40 1.18 -22.01
N LYS A 201 2.72 0.40 -22.87
CA LYS A 201 1.55 -0.41 -22.48
C LYS A 201 1.88 -1.41 -21.37
N LEU A 202 3.10 -1.94 -21.35
CA LEU A 202 3.53 -2.94 -20.36
C LEU A 202 3.67 -2.34 -18.96
N VAL A 203 3.82 -1.02 -18.82
CA VAL A 203 3.80 -0.35 -17.51
C VAL A 203 2.44 -0.54 -16.85
N PHE A 204 1.36 -0.29 -17.60
CA PHE A 204 -0.01 -0.43 -17.10
C PHE A 204 -0.42 -1.90 -16.93
N TRP A 205 0.00 -2.78 -17.83
CA TRP A 205 -0.16 -4.23 -17.66
C TRP A 205 0.55 -4.75 -16.42
N GLY A 206 1.83 -4.40 -16.24
CA GLY A 206 2.62 -4.82 -15.10
C GLY A 206 2.03 -4.32 -13.78
N ALA A 207 1.72 -3.03 -13.68
CA ALA A 207 1.10 -2.45 -12.49
C ALA A 207 -0.28 -3.06 -12.21
N GLY A 208 -1.11 -3.26 -13.24
CA GLY A 208 -2.42 -3.91 -13.11
C GLY A 208 -2.32 -5.36 -12.65
N LEU A 209 -1.38 -6.12 -13.22
CA LEU A 209 -1.15 -7.52 -12.84
C LEU A 209 -0.61 -7.63 -11.41
N PHE A 210 0.32 -6.77 -11.00
CA PHE A 210 0.77 -6.73 -9.60
C PHE A 210 -0.36 -6.39 -8.64
N ALA A 211 -1.27 -5.48 -9.00
CA ALA A 211 -2.46 -5.20 -8.21
C ALA A 211 -3.32 -6.46 -8.04
N LEU A 212 -3.55 -7.21 -9.11
CA LEU A 212 -4.33 -8.46 -9.05
C LEU A 212 -3.61 -9.57 -8.26
N LEU A 213 -2.30 -9.74 -8.43
CA LEU A 213 -1.50 -10.69 -7.65
C LEU A 213 -1.51 -10.34 -6.15
N THR A 214 -1.58 -9.05 -5.82
CA THR A 214 -1.68 -8.57 -4.44
C THR A 214 -2.98 -9.00 -3.76
N ILE A 215 -4.04 -9.31 -4.51
CA ILE A 215 -5.29 -9.85 -3.96
C ILE A 215 -5.01 -11.17 -3.21
N PHE A 216 -4.21 -12.05 -3.80
CA PHE A 216 -3.88 -13.33 -3.19
C PHE A 216 -3.16 -13.15 -1.85
N THR A 217 -2.17 -12.26 -1.79
CA THR A 217 -1.39 -12.00 -0.57
C THR A 217 -2.25 -11.37 0.52
N VAL A 218 -3.16 -10.45 0.15
CA VAL A 218 -4.13 -9.82 1.06
C VAL A 218 -5.09 -10.84 1.66
N LEU A 219 -5.74 -11.66 0.82
CA LEU A 219 -6.72 -12.65 1.28
C LEU A 219 -6.06 -13.70 2.18
N GLU A 220 -4.84 -14.10 1.85
CA GLU A 220 -4.09 -15.07 2.64
C GLU A 220 -3.64 -14.49 3.99
N THR A 221 -3.20 -13.23 4.02
CA THR A 221 -2.88 -12.52 5.27
C THR A 221 -4.13 -12.41 6.16
N GLY A 222 -5.29 -12.09 5.59
CA GLY A 222 -6.56 -12.04 6.33
C GLY A 222 -7.06 -13.38 6.84
N ARG A 223 -6.95 -14.43 6.04
CA ARG A 223 -7.30 -15.80 6.44
C ARG A 223 -6.47 -16.25 7.64
N ARG A 224 -5.18 -15.90 7.66
CA ARG A 224 -4.25 -16.26 8.73
C ARG A 224 -4.47 -15.46 10.00
N GLY A 225 -4.73 -14.16 9.88
CA GLY A 225 -5.06 -13.32 11.04
C GLY A 225 -6.30 -13.81 11.78
N ARG A 226 -7.29 -14.35 11.07
CA ARG A 226 -8.47 -14.99 11.66
C ARG A 226 -8.15 -16.29 12.42
N LYS A 227 -7.33 -17.17 11.86
CA LYS A 227 -6.94 -18.43 12.53
C LYS A 227 -6.25 -18.17 13.87
N GLN A 228 -5.37 -17.16 13.90
CA GLN A 228 -4.59 -16.81 15.08
C GLN A 228 -5.46 -16.24 16.21
N SER A 229 -6.54 -15.53 15.88
CA SER A 229 -7.48 -15.00 16.89
C SER A 229 -8.29 -16.11 17.55
N THR A 230 -8.64 -17.18 16.82
CA THR A 230 -9.37 -18.33 17.36
C THR A 230 -8.51 -19.20 18.30
N GLU A 231 -7.19 -19.29 18.07
CA GLU A 231 -6.27 -20.06 18.93
C GLU A 231 -5.94 -19.36 20.27
N THR A 232 -6.27 -18.08 20.42
CA THR A 232 -5.95 -17.28 21.63
C THR A 232 -7.17 -17.05 22.53
N THR A 233 -8.33 -17.65 22.20
CA THR A 233 -9.59 -17.55 22.99
C THR A 233 -9.88 -18.88 23.65
#